data_AF-A0AAU9VN24-F1
#
_entry.id   AF-A0AAU9VN24-F1
#
_cell.length_a   1.000
_cell.length_b   1.000
_cell.length_c   1.000
_cell.angle_alpha   90.00
_cell.angle_beta   90.00
_cell.angle_gamma   90.00
#
_symmetry.space_group_name_H-M   'P 1'
#
loop_
_entity.id
_entity.type
_entity.pdbx_description
1 polymer ?
#
loop_
_entity_poly.entity_id
_entity_poly.type
_entity_poly.pdbx_seq_one_letter_code
_entity_poly.pdbx_strand_id
1 'polypeptide(L)'
;MKIIILTICFLLLCIGINPISSLFWRRRRRRRRSPPPPPPPPPCNPVNCQVGSWSIWSSCSHRCGTSGTQTRTRRKTSSEECGGECPYSLKVTQACNRGICQNGGTPNSGGCSCRLGYGGTCCEKGESTS
;
A
#
# COMPACT_ATOMS: atom_id res chain seq x y z
N MET A 1 -8.42 70.22 41.20
CA MET A 1 -8.41 68.79 40.78
C MET A 1 -9.45 68.45 39.71
N LYS A 2 -10.74 68.80 39.84
CA LYS A 2 -11.77 68.51 38.82
C LYS A 2 -11.56 69.20 37.46
N ILE A 3 -11.05 70.44 37.45
CA ILE A 3 -10.81 71.21 36.22
C ILE A 3 -9.68 70.60 35.37
N ILE A 4 -8.62 70.11 36.02
CA ILE A 4 -7.45 69.51 35.37
C ILE A 4 -7.84 68.18 34.67
N ILE A 5 -8.75 67.42 35.27
CA ILE A 5 -9.26 66.16 34.70
C ILE A 5 -10.10 66.44 33.44
N LEU A 6 -10.89 67.52 33.45
CA LEU A 6 -11.72 67.93 32.32
C LEU A 6 -10.88 68.44 31.14
N THR A 7 -9.80 69.19 31.39
CA THR A 7 -8.92 69.68 30.33
C THR A 7 -8.09 68.55 29.70
N ILE A 8 -7.60 67.60 30.50
CA ILE A 8 -6.90 66.41 29.99
C ILE A 8 -7.85 65.54 29.13
N CYS A 9 -9.10 65.33 29.56
CA CYS A 9 -10.11 64.64 28.76
C CYS A 9 -10.42 65.35 27.44
N PHE A 10 -10.55 66.68 27.44
CA PHE A 10 -10.82 67.47 26.25
C PHE A 10 -9.66 67.41 25.25
N LEU A 11 -8.42 67.50 25.73
CA LEU A 11 -7.23 67.36 24.89
C LEU A 11 -7.13 65.95 24.28
N LEU A 12 -7.37 64.87 25.05
CA LEU A 12 -7.37 63.50 24.52
C LEU A 12 -8.45 63.25 23.46
N LEU A 13 -9.60 63.94 23.56
CA LEU A 13 -10.66 63.95 22.55
C LEU A 13 -10.26 64.75 21.29
N CYS A 14 -9.62 65.91 21.43
CA CYS A 14 -9.20 66.77 20.31
C CYS A 14 -8.06 66.17 19.47
N ILE A 15 -7.13 65.41 20.06
CA ILE A 15 -5.96 64.86 19.36
C ILE A 15 -6.30 63.53 18.64
N GLY A 16 -7.54 63.03 18.73
CA GLY A 16 -8.01 61.84 18.01
C GLY A 16 -7.38 60.51 18.45
N ILE A 17 -6.66 60.51 19.57
CA ILE A 17 -5.98 59.33 20.13
C ILE A 17 -6.99 58.52 20.95
N ASN A 18 -8.06 58.03 20.32
CA ASN A 18 -8.94 57.06 20.97
C ASN A 18 -8.24 55.68 20.85
N PRO A 19 -7.72 55.09 21.93
CA PRO A 19 -6.89 53.87 21.85
C PRO A 19 -7.69 52.69 21.29
N ILE A 20 -9.00 52.70 21.53
CA ILE A 20 -9.97 51.74 21.01
C ILE A 20 -10.09 51.91 19.50
N SER A 21 -10.32 53.12 18.98
CA SER A 21 -10.42 53.31 17.53
C SER A 21 -9.10 52.98 16.83
N SER A 22 -7.94 53.37 17.37
CA SER A 22 -6.65 53.10 16.73
C SER A 22 -6.29 51.60 16.70
N LEU A 23 -6.57 50.84 17.77
CA LEU A 23 -6.43 49.38 17.81
C LEU A 23 -7.45 48.67 16.91
N PHE A 24 -8.68 49.16 16.83
CA PHE A 24 -9.72 48.62 15.95
C PHE A 24 -9.42 48.94 14.47
N TRP A 25 -8.95 50.15 14.14
CA TRP A 25 -8.48 50.53 12.80
C TRP A 25 -7.20 49.77 12.41
N ARG A 26 -6.31 49.45 13.37
CA ARG A 26 -5.14 48.58 13.15
C ARG A 26 -5.54 47.11 12.94
N ARG A 27 -6.47 46.55 13.73
CA ARG A 27 -7.02 45.19 13.55
C ARG A 27 -7.75 45.05 12.21
N ARG A 28 -8.57 46.03 11.84
CA ARG A 28 -9.31 46.05 10.57
C ARG A 28 -8.36 46.14 9.37
N ARG A 29 -7.33 46.98 9.45
CA ARG A 29 -6.28 47.06 8.41
C ARG A 29 -5.47 45.77 8.28
N ARG A 30 -5.19 45.07 9.39
CA ARG A 30 -4.52 43.75 9.35
C ARG A 30 -5.36 42.71 8.60
N ARG A 31 -6.67 42.62 8.86
CA ARG A 31 -7.57 41.70 8.14
C ARG A 31 -7.68 41.98 6.64
N ARG A 32 -7.60 43.26 6.22
CA ARG A 32 -7.64 43.63 4.80
C ARG A 32 -6.34 43.35 4.04
N ARG A 33 -5.22 43.17 4.75
CA ARG A 33 -3.91 42.84 4.15
C ARG A 33 -3.59 41.35 4.18
N SER A 34 -4.47 40.53 4.75
CA SER A 34 -4.31 39.08 4.70
C SER A 34 -4.41 38.64 3.24
N PRO A 35 -3.40 37.94 2.69
CA PRO A 35 -3.50 37.39 1.35
C PRO A 35 -4.67 36.37 1.30
N PRO A 36 -5.34 36.24 0.14
CA PRO A 36 -6.35 35.21 -0.03
C PRO A 36 -5.72 33.82 0.18
N PRO A 37 -6.48 32.83 0.66
CA PRO A 37 -6.00 31.46 0.72
C PRO A 37 -5.59 30.99 -0.68
N PRO A 38 -4.60 30.10 -0.79
CA PRO A 38 -4.26 29.51 -2.08
C PRO A 38 -5.47 28.79 -2.68
N PRO A 39 -5.56 28.71 -4.01
CA PRO A 39 -6.60 27.92 -4.66
C PRO A 39 -6.49 26.45 -4.20
N PRO A 40 -7.62 25.71 -4.18
CA PRO A 40 -7.57 24.29 -3.92
C PRO A 40 -6.67 23.59 -4.94
N PRO A 41 -6.00 22.49 -4.55
CA PRO A 41 -5.23 21.70 -5.51
C PRO A 41 -6.16 21.22 -6.64
N PRO A 42 -5.63 21.05 -7.86
CA PRO A 42 -6.41 20.56 -8.98
C PRO A 42 -7.06 19.20 -8.63
N PRO A 43 -8.27 18.94 -9.14
CA PRO A 43 -8.93 17.65 -8.94
C PRO A 43 -8.04 16.56 -9.52
N CYS A 44 -7.80 15.52 -8.72
CA CYS A 44 -6.91 14.44 -9.09
C CYS A 44 -7.74 13.22 -9.50
N ASN A 45 -7.43 12.67 -10.67
CA ASN A 45 -8.22 11.59 -11.26
C ASN A 45 -7.73 10.24 -10.74
N PRO A 46 -8.63 9.29 -10.41
CA PRO A 46 -8.22 7.98 -9.93
C PRO A 46 -7.41 7.25 -11.00
N VAL A 47 -6.22 6.80 -10.62
CA VAL A 47 -5.34 5.99 -11.47
C VAL A 47 -5.20 4.64 -10.81
N ASN A 48 -5.65 3.60 -11.51
CA ASN A 48 -5.45 2.23 -11.04
C ASN A 48 -4.01 1.79 -11.24
N CYS A 49 -3.55 0.88 -10.38
CA CYS A 49 -2.19 0.34 -10.52
C CYS A 49 -2.02 -0.39 -11.84
N GLN A 50 -0.77 -0.48 -12.28
CA GLN A 50 -0.37 -1.38 -13.36
C GLN A 50 0.59 -2.44 -12.83
N VAL A 51 0.52 -3.63 -13.41
CA VAL A 51 1.35 -4.77 -13.03
C VAL A 51 2.14 -5.27 -14.23
N GLY A 52 3.38 -5.66 -13.96
CA GLY A 52 4.27 -6.22 -14.97
C GLY A 52 3.97 -7.68 -15.28
N SER A 53 4.82 -8.25 -16.13
CA SER A 53 4.80 -9.66 -16.49
C SER A 53 5.03 -10.56 -15.28
N TRP A 54 4.45 -11.76 -15.34
CA TRP A 54 4.73 -12.82 -14.37
C TRP A 54 6.16 -13.31 -14.48
N SER A 55 6.76 -13.65 -13.33
CA SER A 55 7.97 -14.46 -13.27
C SER A 55 7.71 -15.85 -13.84
N ILE A 56 8.80 -16.58 -14.12
CA ILE A 56 8.72 -18.02 -14.30
C ILE A 56 8.14 -18.68 -13.04
N TRP A 57 7.51 -19.83 -13.23
CA TRP A 57 7.09 -20.68 -12.11
C TRP A 57 8.32 -21.15 -11.33
N SER A 58 8.20 -21.18 -10.01
CA SER A 58 9.16 -21.86 -9.14
C SER A 58 9.21 -23.35 -9.47
N SER A 59 10.25 -24.03 -9.01
CA SER A 59 10.22 -25.49 -8.95
C SER A 59 9.01 -25.95 -8.12
N CYS A 60 8.44 -27.09 -8.52
CA CYS A 60 7.39 -27.74 -7.75
C CYS A 60 7.94 -28.18 -6.39
N SER A 61 7.16 -28.00 -5.33
CA SER A 61 7.51 -28.41 -3.96
C SER A 61 7.74 -29.92 -3.83
N HIS A 62 7.07 -30.71 -4.67
CA HIS A 62 7.24 -32.16 -4.73
C HIS A 62 7.42 -32.61 -6.18
N ARG A 63 8.24 -33.63 -6.39
CA ARG A 63 8.46 -34.23 -7.72
C ARG A 63 7.36 -35.23 -8.10
N CYS A 64 6.59 -35.69 -7.11
CA CYS A 64 5.58 -36.73 -7.20
C CYS A 64 4.56 -36.58 -6.05
N GLY A 65 3.60 -37.49 -5.98
CA GLY A 65 2.58 -37.50 -4.92
C GLY A 65 1.36 -36.64 -5.27
N THR A 66 0.64 -36.14 -4.28
CA THR A 66 -0.66 -35.44 -4.49
C THR A 66 -0.65 -33.97 -4.08
N SER A 67 0.30 -33.52 -3.26
CA SER A 67 0.33 -32.15 -2.71
C SER A 67 1.34 -31.20 -3.36
N GLY A 68 1.96 -31.59 -4.48
CA GLY A 68 2.89 -30.71 -5.21
C GLY A 68 2.28 -29.36 -5.59
N THR A 69 3.01 -28.29 -5.30
CA THR A 69 2.62 -26.89 -5.57
C THR A 69 3.80 -26.06 -6.08
N GLN A 70 3.51 -25.10 -6.96
CA GLN A 70 4.47 -24.14 -7.48
C GLN A 70 3.88 -22.73 -7.47
N THR A 71 4.76 -21.74 -7.38
CA THR A 71 4.39 -20.34 -7.22
C THR A 71 5.05 -19.48 -8.29
N ARG A 72 4.38 -18.42 -8.74
CA ARG A 72 5.00 -17.33 -9.49
C ARG A 72 4.54 -15.99 -8.95
N THR A 73 5.34 -14.95 -9.18
CA THR A 73 5.08 -13.59 -8.70
C THR A 73 5.21 -12.58 -9.83
N ARG A 74 4.60 -11.42 -9.65
CA ARG A 74 4.80 -10.23 -10.50
C ARG A 74 4.84 -9.00 -9.62
N ARG A 75 5.35 -7.89 -10.15
CA ARG A 75 5.44 -6.61 -9.44
C ARG A 75 4.53 -5.58 -10.07
N LYS A 76 4.12 -4.58 -9.28
CA LYS A 76 3.50 -3.38 -9.80
C LYS A 76 4.53 -2.61 -10.64
N THR A 77 4.15 -2.19 -11.83
CA THR A 77 4.94 -1.26 -12.67
C THR A 77 4.54 0.19 -12.40
N SER A 78 3.34 0.42 -11.89
CA SER A 78 2.85 1.72 -11.45
C SER A 78 1.90 1.52 -10.25
N SER A 79 2.02 2.38 -9.24
CA SER A 79 1.13 2.41 -8.09
C SER A 79 -0.17 3.12 -8.42
N GLU A 80 -1.23 2.72 -7.74
CA GLU A 80 -2.49 3.43 -7.69
C GLU A 80 -2.34 4.84 -7.09
N GLU A 81 -3.12 5.81 -7.61
CA GLU A 81 -3.17 7.20 -7.14
C GLU A 81 -4.61 7.70 -7.07
N CYS A 82 -4.85 8.71 -6.25
CA CYS A 82 -6.12 9.45 -6.23
C CYS A 82 -7.37 8.60 -6.02
N GLY A 83 -7.27 7.58 -5.16
CA GLY A 83 -8.37 6.66 -4.90
C GLY A 83 -8.56 5.57 -5.96
N GLY A 84 -7.61 5.44 -6.90
CA GLY A 84 -7.53 4.26 -7.75
C GLY A 84 -7.20 2.99 -6.96
N GLU A 85 -7.43 1.84 -7.60
CA GLU A 85 -7.29 0.53 -7.00
C GLU A 85 -6.24 -0.33 -7.68
N CYS A 86 -5.90 -1.45 -7.04
CA CYS A 86 -5.04 -2.47 -7.61
C CYS A 86 -5.67 -3.87 -7.51
N PRO A 87 -6.66 -4.19 -8.34
CA PRO A 87 -7.42 -5.44 -8.26
C PRO A 87 -6.65 -6.66 -8.80
N TYR A 88 -5.32 -6.62 -8.81
CA TYR A 88 -4.47 -7.63 -9.40
C TYR A 88 -3.70 -8.39 -8.32
N SER A 89 -3.76 -9.73 -8.36
CA SER A 89 -2.89 -10.55 -7.53
C SER A 89 -1.43 -10.43 -7.98
N LEU A 90 -0.52 -10.30 -7.01
CA LEU A 90 0.93 -10.21 -7.24
C LEU A 90 1.64 -11.56 -7.06
N LYS A 91 0.93 -12.56 -6.53
CA LYS A 91 1.42 -13.93 -6.30
C LYS A 91 0.29 -14.89 -6.62
N VAL A 92 0.60 -15.95 -7.35
CA VAL A 92 -0.32 -17.07 -7.57
C VAL A 92 0.39 -18.38 -7.32
N THR A 93 -0.36 -19.33 -6.76
CA THR A 93 0.11 -20.69 -6.47
C THR A 93 -0.80 -21.66 -7.22
N GLN A 94 -0.22 -22.70 -7.81
CA GLN A 94 -0.97 -23.76 -8.46
C GLN A 94 -0.41 -25.13 -8.11
N ALA A 95 -1.22 -26.17 -8.36
CA ALA A 95 -0.80 -27.55 -8.28
C ALA A 95 0.24 -27.91 -9.35
N CYS A 96 1.12 -28.86 -9.03
CA CYS A 96 2.06 -29.45 -9.99
C CYS A 96 2.40 -30.89 -9.58
N ASN A 97 2.88 -31.68 -10.55
CA ASN A 97 3.39 -33.03 -10.37
C ASN A 97 2.48 -33.99 -9.56
N ARG A 98 1.16 -33.86 -9.72
CA ARG A 98 0.18 -34.69 -9.01
C ARG A 98 0.01 -36.05 -9.68
N GLY A 99 -0.09 -37.11 -8.87
CA GLY A 99 -0.36 -38.48 -9.29
C GLY A 99 0.82 -39.21 -9.94
N ILE A 100 2.00 -38.58 -10.02
CA ILE A 100 3.17 -39.18 -10.63
C ILE A 100 3.83 -40.09 -9.61
N CYS A 101 3.83 -41.39 -9.86
CA CYS A 101 4.66 -42.38 -9.16
C CYS A 101 5.16 -43.39 -10.18
N GLN A 102 6.43 -43.74 -10.11
CA GLN A 102 7.02 -44.71 -11.04
C GLN A 102 6.79 -46.14 -10.56
N ASN A 103 6.99 -47.11 -11.45
CA ASN A 103 6.99 -48.54 -11.12
C ASN A 103 5.73 -49.04 -10.35
N GLY A 104 4.58 -48.42 -10.65
CA GLY A 104 3.30 -48.79 -10.06
C GLY A 104 3.16 -48.42 -8.58
N GLY A 105 3.96 -47.47 -8.08
CA GLY A 105 3.80 -46.90 -6.74
C GLY A 105 2.51 -46.10 -6.56
N THR A 106 2.03 -46.02 -5.32
CA THR A 106 0.79 -45.31 -4.99
C THR A 106 1.09 -43.89 -4.49
N PRO A 107 0.45 -42.84 -5.05
CA PRO A 107 0.69 -41.45 -4.63
C PRO A 107 0.26 -41.14 -3.19
N ASN A 108 1.16 -40.51 -2.43
CA ASN A 108 0.93 -39.94 -1.09
C ASN A 108 1.09 -38.41 -1.14
N SER A 109 0.86 -37.71 -0.01
CA SER A 109 0.90 -36.24 0.04
C SER A 109 2.20 -35.65 -0.54
N GLY A 110 3.38 -36.18 -0.22
CA GLY A 110 4.67 -35.63 -0.70
C GLY A 110 5.59 -36.62 -1.43
N GLY A 111 5.06 -37.76 -1.85
CA GLY A 111 5.87 -38.84 -2.43
C GLY A 111 5.01 -40.03 -2.81
N CYS A 112 5.62 -41.21 -2.85
CA CYS A 112 4.96 -42.44 -3.28
C CYS A 112 5.21 -43.58 -2.30
N SER A 113 4.21 -44.43 -2.10
CA SER A 113 4.39 -45.75 -1.49
C SER A 113 4.83 -46.73 -2.58
N CYS A 114 6.03 -47.26 -2.46
CA CYS A 114 6.62 -48.11 -3.50
C CYS A 114 6.21 -49.58 -3.35
N ARG A 115 6.18 -50.27 -4.49
CA ARG A 115 6.04 -51.73 -4.52
C ARG A 115 7.35 -52.39 -4.09
N LEU A 116 7.27 -53.65 -3.64
CA LEU A 116 8.44 -54.45 -3.27
C LEU A 116 9.48 -54.46 -4.42
N GLY A 117 10.75 -54.25 -4.07
CA GLY A 117 11.85 -54.15 -5.03
C GLY A 117 12.04 -52.76 -5.66
N TYR A 118 11.25 -51.76 -5.26
CA TYR A 118 11.43 -50.37 -5.70
C TYR A 118 11.53 -49.40 -4.51
N GLY A 119 12.33 -48.35 -4.69
CA GLY A 119 12.56 -47.31 -3.70
C GLY A 119 12.78 -45.92 -4.30
N GLY A 120 13.02 -44.94 -3.43
CA GLY A 120 13.08 -43.52 -3.79
C GLY A 120 11.77 -42.80 -3.54
N THR A 121 11.80 -41.46 -3.52
CA THR A 121 10.63 -40.63 -3.18
C THR A 121 9.49 -40.81 -4.18
N CYS A 122 9.82 -41.10 -5.43
CA CYS A 122 8.87 -41.31 -6.52
C CYS A 122 8.92 -42.74 -7.05
N CYS A 123 9.51 -43.69 -6.30
CA CYS A 123 9.71 -45.09 -6.68
C CYS A 123 10.57 -45.29 -7.93
N GLU A 124 11.49 -44.36 -8.19
CA GLU A 124 12.32 -44.32 -9.39
C GLU A 124 13.50 -45.30 -9.40
N LYS A 125 13.84 -45.88 -8.24
CA LYS A 125 14.98 -46.80 -8.11
C LYS A 125 14.47 -48.24 -8.04
N GLY A 126 15.02 -49.12 -8.87
CA GLY A 126 14.91 -50.57 -8.67
C GLY A 126 15.99 -51.03 -7.70
N GLU A 127 15.63 -51.85 -6.72
CA GLU A 127 16.58 -52.49 -5.84
C GLU A 127 17.10 -53.73 -6.58
N SER A 128 18.27 -53.59 -7.22
CA SER A 128 18.98 -54.71 -7.81
C SER A 128 19.31 -55.68 -6.69
N THR A 129 18.56 -56.79 -6.64
CA THR A 129 18.86 -57.97 -5.83
C THR A 129 20.33 -58.32 -6.06
N SER A 130 21.16 -58.07 -5.06
CA SER A 130 22.57 -58.48 -5.01
C SER A 130 22.67 -59.87 -4.42
#